data_AF-A0A5Q4BN42-F1
#
_entry.id   AF-A0A5Q4BN42-F1
#
_cell.length_a   1.000
_cell.length_b   1.000
_cell.length_c   1.000
_cell.angle_alpha   90.00
_cell.angle_beta   90.00
_cell.angle_gamma   90.00
#
_symmetry.space_group_name_H-M   'P 1'
#
loop_
_entity.id
_entity.type
_entity.pdbx_description
1 polymer ?
#
loop_
_entity_poly.entity_id
_entity_poly.type
_entity_poly.pdbx_seq_one_letter_code
_entity_poly.pdbx_strand_id
1 'polypeptide(L)'
;MTTRTFHGFPLLPSEIRNQIWNLAVRPAHFRGVHYFSVLAPDLQEASEAFASRLIYGDAYQLISATWLPDDSISTLGRAPGSPSTYAIDWGLWKACKESRSFMCHRYGIVAWTDFLHGDEQQKEFRRQKYLDSDEVPATFVLKNDASSHSVALFPTRDLIALQLNGNYRRFMVPLPRLCFRSRKDDHAYIDHAAIEFDPSWNVNELEQYQREVEGGIRRRENRLDPKLYDTYDSLVDMRRDLMLMGATLWFSDGRLSRKAAVVDEGCTDLGPRPSAQFVFEGQDYTYFGMPYHSIMDLCEYDEEVKGENNAVCFLSTLEEIALKQEAAAWRLDVDEDAEKLRSSIGTKVGLLAREPL
;
A
#
# COMPACT_ATOMS: atom_id res chain seq x y z
N MET A 1 -35.22 -31.13 29.55
CA MET A 1 -34.42 -30.18 28.76
C MET A 1 -32.96 -30.35 29.14
N THR A 2 -32.13 -30.95 28.29
CA THR A 2 -30.69 -31.09 28.54
C THR A 2 -30.00 -29.75 28.33
N THR A 3 -29.54 -29.13 29.42
CA THR A 3 -28.64 -27.98 29.39
C THR A 3 -27.37 -28.38 28.63
N ARG A 4 -27.18 -27.86 27.41
CA ARG A 4 -25.92 -27.98 26.69
C ARG A 4 -24.88 -27.15 27.44
N THR A 5 -23.98 -27.81 28.16
CA THR A 5 -22.85 -27.17 28.81
C THR A 5 -21.89 -26.68 27.73
N PHE A 6 -21.76 -25.37 27.58
CA PHE A 6 -20.73 -24.79 26.71
C PHE A 6 -19.38 -24.92 27.41
N HIS A 7 -18.50 -25.78 26.89
CA HIS A 7 -17.15 -25.92 27.42
C HIS A 7 -16.33 -24.69 27.02
N GLY A 8 -15.64 -24.09 27.99
CA GLY A 8 -14.72 -22.98 27.72
C GLY A 8 -13.62 -23.39 26.74
N PHE A 9 -13.12 -22.44 25.95
CA PHE A 9 -12.14 -22.67 24.88
C PHE A 9 -10.97 -23.61 25.25
N PRO A 10 -10.32 -23.50 26.43
CA PRO A 10 -9.21 -24.40 26.79
C PRO A 10 -9.59 -25.88 26.97
N LEU A 11 -10.87 -26.19 27.15
CA LEU A 11 -11.38 -27.55 27.34
C LEU A 11 -11.78 -28.21 26.01
N LEU A 12 -11.76 -27.48 24.90
CA LEU A 12 -12.01 -28.04 23.58
C LEU A 12 -10.81 -28.92 23.15
N PRO A 13 -11.04 -29.99 22.36
CA PRO A 13 -9.96 -30.75 21.73
C PRO A 13 -9.02 -29.87 20.91
N SER A 14 -7.74 -30.25 20.84
CA SER A 14 -6.69 -29.49 20.13
C SER A 14 -7.05 -29.22 18.67
N GLU A 15 -7.71 -30.16 18.00
CA GLU A 15 -8.11 -30.07 16.60
C GLU A 15 -9.13 -28.93 16.42
N ILE A 16 -10.10 -28.83 17.34
CA ILE A 16 -11.12 -27.78 17.33
C ILE A 16 -10.50 -26.43 17.65
N ARG A 17 -9.59 -26.35 18.63
CA ARG A 17 -8.87 -25.11 18.94
C ARG A 17 -8.05 -24.61 17.76
N ASN A 18 -7.35 -25.51 17.06
CA ASN A 18 -6.61 -25.18 15.84
C ASN A 18 -7.54 -24.72 14.71
N GLN A 19 -8.72 -25.34 14.54
CA GLN A 19 -9.71 -24.88 13.57
C GLN A 19 -10.21 -23.46 13.91
N ILE A 20 -10.50 -23.19 15.18
CA ILE A 20 -10.91 -21.85 15.62
C ILE A 20 -9.82 -20.83 15.34
N TRP A 21 -8.55 -21.13 15.63
CA TRP A 21 -7.45 -20.22 15.31
C TRP A 21 -7.27 -19.99 13.81
N ASN A 22 -7.40 -21.04 12.99
CA ASN A 22 -7.39 -20.89 11.53
C ASN A 22 -8.52 -20.00 11.02
N LEU A 23 -9.70 -20.07 11.63
CA LEU A 23 -10.85 -19.23 11.29
C LEU A 23 -10.75 -17.80 11.82
N ALA A 24 -10.00 -17.59 12.92
CA ALA A 24 -9.84 -16.27 13.53
C ALA A 24 -8.76 -15.42 12.83
N VAL A 25 -7.75 -16.03 12.22
CA VAL A 25 -6.72 -15.34 11.43
C VAL A 25 -7.26 -14.98 10.05
N ARG A 26 -6.74 -13.89 9.46
CA ARG A 26 -7.05 -13.54 8.07
C ARG A 26 -6.79 -14.72 7.11
N PRO A 27 -7.69 -14.96 6.12
CA PRO A 27 -7.50 -16.02 5.13
C PRO A 27 -6.20 -15.87 4.35
N ALA A 28 -5.60 -16.98 3.90
CA ALA A 28 -4.30 -16.97 3.21
C ALA A 28 -4.30 -16.22 1.85
N HIS A 29 -5.46 -16.12 1.20
CA HIS A 29 -5.63 -15.44 -0.09
C HIS A 29 -6.15 -14.01 0.05
N PHE A 30 -6.37 -13.55 1.28
CA PHE A 30 -6.89 -12.22 1.56
C PHE A 30 -5.82 -11.17 1.26
N ARG A 31 -6.10 -10.27 0.32
CA ARG A 31 -5.25 -9.11 0.01
C ARG A 31 -5.74 -7.93 0.84
N GLY A 32 -5.06 -7.65 1.95
CA GLY A 32 -5.48 -6.62 2.87
C GLY A 32 -5.16 -5.21 2.39
N VAL A 33 -5.92 -4.23 2.87
CA VAL A 33 -5.56 -2.81 2.76
C VAL A 33 -5.03 -2.34 4.10
N HIS A 34 -3.85 -1.73 4.08
CA HIS A 34 -3.22 -1.19 5.29
C HIS A 34 -2.92 0.27 5.11
N TYR A 35 -3.39 1.05 6.06
CA TYR A 35 -3.36 2.48 6.05
C TYR A 35 -2.26 2.99 6.97
N PHE A 36 -1.40 3.84 6.44
CA PHE A 36 -0.34 4.47 7.19
C PHE A 36 -0.26 5.96 6.89
N SER A 37 -0.04 6.75 7.93
CA SER A 37 0.24 8.17 7.81
C SER A 37 1.74 8.40 7.88
N VAL A 38 2.30 9.14 6.93
CA VAL A 38 3.72 9.54 6.97
C VAL A 38 3.84 10.82 7.78
N LEU A 39 4.56 10.75 8.90
CA LEU A 39 4.73 11.90 9.81
C LEU A 39 6.09 12.57 9.59
N ALA A 40 6.05 13.90 9.52
CA ALA A 40 7.22 14.75 9.40
C ALA A 40 7.82 15.01 10.80
N PRO A 41 9.12 14.78 11.06
CA PRO A 41 9.73 14.95 12.39
C PRO A 41 9.66 16.37 12.99
N ASP A 42 9.32 17.38 12.18
CA ASP A 42 9.09 18.78 12.59
C ASP A 42 7.65 19.06 13.08
N LEU A 43 6.72 18.11 12.90
CA LEU A 43 5.39 18.17 13.51
C LEU A 43 5.48 17.74 14.97
N GLN A 44 6.01 18.61 15.84
CA GLN A 44 6.09 18.38 17.28
C GLN A 44 4.70 18.06 17.88
N GLU A 45 3.64 18.74 17.39
CA GLU A 45 2.25 18.53 17.83
C GLU A 45 1.64 17.21 17.32
N ALA A 46 1.95 16.79 16.08
CA ALA A 46 1.58 15.46 15.59
C ALA A 46 2.46 14.36 16.21
N SER A 47 3.63 14.67 16.73
CA SER A 47 4.40 13.68 17.47
C SER A 47 3.74 13.33 18.81
N GLU A 48 3.06 14.27 19.48
CA GLU A 48 2.44 14.02 20.79
C GLU A 48 1.10 13.26 20.67
N ALA A 49 0.23 13.67 19.75
CA ALA A 49 -1.04 12.97 19.52
C ALA A 49 -0.86 11.54 18.96
N PHE A 50 0.25 11.28 18.27
CA PHE A 50 0.52 10.01 17.59
C PHE A 50 1.68 9.21 18.19
N ALA A 51 2.37 9.72 19.22
CA ALA A 51 3.49 9.06 19.92
C ALA A 51 3.19 7.60 20.25
N SER A 52 1.95 7.35 20.65
CA SER A 52 1.46 6.06 21.09
C SER A 52 1.15 5.06 19.95
N ARG A 53 1.41 5.39 18.68
CA ARG A 53 1.07 4.51 17.53
C ARG A 53 2.13 4.54 16.42
N LEU A 54 3.36 4.82 16.81
CA LEU A 54 4.48 4.94 15.90
C LEU A 54 5.06 3.57 15.53
N ILE A 55 5.22 3.36 14.23
CA ILE A 55 6.15 2.44 13.63
C ILE A 55 7.44 3.23 13.45
N TYR A 56 8.46 2.87 14.23
CA TYR A 56 9.78 3.45 14.05
C TYR A 56 10.40 2.89 12.77
N GLY A 57 10.68 3.76 11.81
CA GLY A 57 11.65 3.51 10.75
C GLY A 57 13.08 3.75 11.23
N ASP A 58 14.01 3.80 10.27
CA ASP A 58 15.36 4.37 10.46
C ASP A 58 15.26 5.79 11.09
N ALA A 59 16.35 6.24 11.73
CA ALA A 59 16.54 7.39 12.64
C ALA A 59 16.01 8.77 12.18
N TYR A 60 15.38 8.86 11.01
CA TYR A 60 14.96 10.10 10.38
C TYR A 60 13.47 10.18 10.07
N GLN A 61 12.67 9.11 10.22
CA GLN A 61 11.27 9.11 9.78
C GLN A 61 10.33 8.24 10.64
N LEU A 62 9.11 8.75 10.80
CA LEU A 62 8.07 8.16 11.65
C LEU A 62 6.82 7.86 10.82
N ILE A 63 6.28 6.66 11.01
CA ILE A 63 5.04 6.26 10.36
C ILE A 63 4.03 5.94 11.44
N SER A 64 2.83 6.46 11.28
CA SER A 64 1.74 6.13 12.18
C SER A 64 0.86 5.06 11.54
N ALA A 65 0.54 4.04 12.33
CA ALA A 65 -0.48 3.05 11.99
C ALA A 65 -1.91 3.62 12.16
N THR A 66 -2.03 4.92 12.42
CA THR A 66 -3.31 5.63 12.59
C THR A 66 -3.67 6.29 11.27
N TRP A 67 -4.88 6.02 10.80
CA TRP A 67 -5.54 6.82 9.78
C TRP A 67 -6.09 8.06 10.48
N LEU A 68 -5.79 9.25 9.97
CA LEU A 68 -6.44 10.44 10.50
C LEU A 68 -7.94 10.34 10.15
N PRO A 69 -8.84 10.33 11.14
CA PRO A 69 -10.24 10.52 10.83
C PRO A 69 -10.40 11.92 10.25
N ASP A 70 -10.95 11.99 9.04
CA ASP A 70 -11.83 13.11 8.73
C ASP A 70 -13.03 13.00 9.68
N ASP A 71 -13.59 14.13 10.10
CA ASP A 71 -14.28 14.36 11.38
C ASP A 71 -15.66 13.64 11.55
N SER A 72 -15.86 12.46 10.97
CA SER A 72 -17.12 11.72 11.07
C SER A 72 -16.93 10.20 11.06
N ILE A 73 -17.79 9.53 11.84
CA ILE A 73 -17.99 8.07 11.96
C ILE A 73 -17.13 7.40 13.06
N SER A 74 -17.56 7.65 14.29
CA SER A 74 -17.38 6.72 15.41
C SER A 74 -18.41 5.59 15.31
N THR A 75 -18.03 4.32 15.39
CA THR A 75 -18.88 3.28 16.02
C THR A 75 -18.12 2.01 16.43
N LEU A 76 -18.29 1.67 17.71
CA LEU A 76 -18.46 0.35 18.35
C LEU A 76 -17.43 -0.78 18.07
N GLY A 77 -16.65 -1.10 19.12
CA GLY A 77 -16.05 -2.43 19.33
C GLY A 77 -14.69 -2.70 18.66
N ARG A 78 -14.15 -1.74 17.91
CA ARG A 78 -12.87 -1.82 17.19
C ARG A 78 -11.68 -1.31 18.01
N ALA A 79 -10.47 -1.72 17.63
CA ALA A 79 -9.27 -0.96 17.99
C ALA A 79 -9.48 0.48 17.47
N PRO A 80 -9.49 1.51 18.34
CA PRO A 80 -9.87 2.86 17.90
C PRO A 80 -8.90 3.38 16.84
N GLY A 81 -9.36 3.65 15.61
CA GLY A 81 -8.70 4.58 14.67
C GLY A 81 -7.78 4.01 13.58
N SER A 82 -7.93 2.77 13.10
CA SER A 82 -7.28 2.33 11.85
C SER A 82 -8.15 1.33 11.08
N PRO A 83 -8.57 1.63 9.83
CA PRO A 83 -9.35 0.72 8.97
C PRO A 83 -8.50 -0.40 8.33
N SER A 84 -7.28 -0.62 8.83
CA SER A 84 -6.31 -1.54 8.24
C SER A 84 -6.61 -3.00 8.54
N THR A 85 -6.41 -3.88 7.56
CA THR A 85 -6.64 -5.32 7.69
C THR A 85 -5.79 -5.98 8.78
N TYR A 86 -4.57 -5.49 9.07
CA TYR A 86 -3.77 -6.04 10.17
C TYR A 86 -4.48 -5.95 11.54
N ALA A 87 -5.50 -5.09 11.66
CA ALA A 87 -6.32 -4.99 12.86
C ALA A 87 -7.28 -6.19 13.04
N ILE A 88 -7.40 -7.08 12.07
CA ILE A 88 -8.18 -8.32 12.20
C ILE A 88 -7.47 -9.28 13.17
N ASP A 89 -6.18 -9.50 12.95
CA ASP A 89 -5.42 -10.53 13.65
C ASP A 89 -4.48 -9.98 14.73
N TRP A 90 -4.39 -8.65 14.89
CA TRP A 90 -3.59 -8.00 15.94
C TRP A 90 -3.88 -8.56 17.35
N GLY A 91 -5.14 -8.82 17.68
CA GLY A 91 -5.59 -9.29 18.99
C GLY A 91 -5.10 -10.72 19.28
N LEU A 92 -4.91 -11.52 18.23
CA LEU A 92 -4.44 -12.90 18.35
C LEU A 92 -2.98 -12.99 18.80
N TRP A 93 -2.17 -11.96 18.56
CA TRP A 93 -0.80 -11.87 19.09
C TRP A 93 -0.75 -11.71 20.62
N LYS A 94 -1.84 -11.22 21.23
CA LYS A 94 -1.94 -10.92 22.68
C LYS A 94 -2.94 -11.77 23.45
N ALA A 95 -3.87 -12.47 22.78
CA ALA A 95 -4.97 -13.18 23.42
C ALA A 95 -4.51 -14.19 24.50
N CYS A 96 -3.63 -15.13 24.14
CA CYS A 96 -3.03 -16.08 25.08
C CYS A 96 -1.74 -16.69 24.49
N LYS A 97 -1.02 -17.50 25.29
CA LYS A 97 0.20 -18.20 24.84
C LYS A 97 -0.06 -19.13 23.65
N GLU A 98 -1.18 -19.85 23.66
CA GLU A 98 -1.57 -20.77 22.57
C GLU A 98 -1.82 -20.00 21.27
N SER A 99 -2.60 -18.92 21.33
CA SER A 99 -2.85 -18.02 20.18
C SER A 99 -1.55 -17.43 19.64
N ARG A 100 -0.67 -16.92 20.50
CA ARG A 100 0.64 -16.40 20.06
C ARG A 100 1.50 -17.47 19.39
N SER A 101 1.53 -18.69 19.94
CA SER A 101 2.26 -19.81 19.35
C SER A 101 1.72 -20.16 17.97
N PHE A 102 0.39 -20.18 17.82
CA PHE A 102 -0.28 -20.41 16.55
C PHE A 102 0.11 -19.33 15.53
N MET A 103 0.05 -18.05 15.91
CA MET A 103 0.44 -16.93 15.04
C MET A 103 1.91 -17.00 14.62
N CYS A 104 2.81 -17.31 15.55
CA CYS A 104 4.23 -17.52 15.24
C CYS A 104 4.46 -18.66 14.25
N HIS A 105 3.68 -19.74 14.35
CA HIS A 105 3.76 -20.85 13.40
C HIS A 105 3.17 -20.46 12.03
N ARG A 106 1.97 -19.89 12.02
CA ARG A 106 1.21 -19.47 10.82
C ARG A 106 1.96 -18.46 9.96
N TYR A 107 2.66 -17.52 10.59
CA TYR A 107 3.48 -16.49 9.94
C TYR A 107 4.97 -16.85 9.90
N GLY A 108 5.34 -18.07 10.33
CA GLY A 108 6.71 -18.58 10.26
C GLY A 108 7.73 -17.87 11.17
N ILE A 109 7.31 -17.06 12.14
CA ILE A 109 8.19 -16.18 12.97
C ILE A 109 9.35 -16.94 13.62
N VAL A 110 9.15 -18.20 14.04
CA VAL A 110 10.23 -18.99 14.66
C VAL A 110 11.31 -19.32 13.63
N ALA A 111 10.90 -19.74 12.43
CA ALA A 111 11.81 -19.99 11.32
C ALA A 111 12.52 -18.69 10.88
N TRP A 112 11.87 -17.53 11.05
CA TRP A 112 12.45 -16.19 10.87
C TRP A 112 13.46 -15.82 11.95
N THR A 113 13.14 -16.05 13.22
CA THR A 113 14.02 -15.71 14.34
C THR A 113 15.30 -16.53 14.26
N ASP A 114 15.19 -17.82 13.92
CA ASP A 114 16.35 -18.68 13.70
C ASP A 114 17.15 -18.30 12.44
N PHE A 115 16.52 -17.70 11.42
CA PHE A 115 17.19 -17.14 10.24
C PHE A 115 17.97 -15.87 10.59
N LEU A 116 17.40 -14.97 11.40
CA LEU A 116 18.03 -13.71 11.82
C LEU A 116 19.30 -13.92 12.65
N HIS A 117 19.34 -14.99 13.45
CA HIS A 117 20.47 -15.33 14.32
C HIS A 117 21.44 -16.35 13.69
N GLY A 118 21.19 -16.80 12.46
CA GLY A 118 22.04 -17.73 11.72
C GLY A 118 23.25 -17.03 11.08
N ASP A 119 24.33 -17.79 10.85
CA ASP A 119 25.52 -17.32 10.14
C ASP A 119 25.24 -17.13 8.62
N GLU A 120 26.03 -16.30 7.92
CA GLU A 120 25.79 -15.91 6.51
C GLU A 120 25.63 -17.12 5.56
N GLN A 121 26.42 -18.18 5.75
CA GLN A 121 26.28 -19.41 4.96
C GLN A 121 24.96 -20.16 5.21
N GLN A 122 24.42 -20.08 6.44
CA GLN A 122 23.10 -20.65 6.76
C GLN A 122 21.97 -19.78 6.20
N LYS A 123 22.18 -18.47 6.08
CA LYS A 123 21.24 -17.56 5.41
C LYS A 123 21.15 -17.87 3.92
N GLU A 124 22.27 -18.07 3.22
CA GLU A 124 22.33 -18.43 1.79
C GLU A 124 21.55 -19.74 1.49
N PHE A 125 21.83 -20.81 2.25
CA PHE A 125 21.16 -22.11 2.10
C PHE A 125 19.65 -22.01 2.39
N ARG A 126 19.26 -21.18 3.37
CA ARG A 126 17.85 -20.96 3.72
C ARG A 126 17.13 -20.07 2.71
N ARG A 127 17.79 -19.05 2.13
CA ARG A 127 17.26 -18.24 1.01
C ARG A 127 16.82 -19.17 -0.13
N GLN A 128 17.66 -20.14 -0.48
CA GLN A 128 17.38 -21.13 -1.52
C GLN A 128 16.20 -22.07 -1.20
N LYS A 129 16.00 -22.40 0.09
CA LYS A 129 14.83 -23.17 0.56
C LYS A 129 13.54 -22.34 0.60
N TYR A 130 13.63 -21.04 0.86
CA TYR A 130 12.46 -20.15 0.88
C TYR A 130 12.09 -19.66 -0.52
N LEU A 131 12.97 -19.73 -1.51
CA LEU A 131 12.67 -19.44 -2.93
C LEU A 131 11.45 -20.23 -3.43
N ASP A 132 11.28 -21.49 -3.00
CA ASP A 132 10.13 -22.36 -3.28
C ASP A 132 8.93 -22.18 -2.31
N SER A 133 9.04 -21.31 -1.31
CA SER A 133 8.00 -21.09 -0.30
C SER A 133 7.08 -19.92 -0.65
N ASP A 134 5.81 -20.06 -0.27
CA ASP A 134 4.80 -19.01 -0.18
C ASP A 134 5.35 -17.72 0.47
N GLU A 135 4.74 -16.60 0.10
CA GLU A 135 5.09 -15.23 0.51
C GLU A 135 5.37 -15.09 2.01
N VAL A 136 6.40 -14.30 2.31
CA VAL A 136 6.86 -14.02 3.65
C VAL A 136 6.14 -12.79 4.21
N PRO A 137 5.51 -12.89 5.39
CA PRO A 137 4.95 -11.73 6.06
C PRO A 137 6.06 -10.82 6.60
N ALA A 138 5.90 -9.51 6.42
CA ALA A 138 6.65 -8.52 7.18
C ALA A 138 6.00 -8.33 8.55
N THR A 139 6.73 -8.61 9.63
CA THR A 139 6.24 -8.46 11.00
C THR A 139 7.00 -7.35 11.73
N PHE A 140 6.28 -6.44 12.38
CA PHE A 140 6.87 -5.36 13.16
C PHE A 140 6.07 -5.05 14.42
N VAL A 141 6.68 -4.26 15.29
CA VAL A 141 6.12 -3.91 16.59
C VAL A 141 5.66 -2.45 16.59
N LEU A 142 4.35 -2.24 16.70
CA LEU A 142 3.74 -0.95 17.02
C LEU A 142 3.97 -0.65 18.49
N LYS A 143 4.61 0.47 18.81
CA LYS A 143 4.74 0.90 20.21
C LYS A 143 3.64 1.91 20.53
N ASN A 144 2.94 1.63 21.62
CA ASN A 144 2.07 2.56 22.32
C ASN A 144 2.63 2.84 23.70
N ASP A 145 2.41 4.05 24.23
CA ASP A 145 2.83 4.50 25.56
C ASP A 145 2.54 3.47 26.67
N ALA A 146 1.47 2.69 26.51
CA ALA A 146 1.09 1.63 27.45
C ALA A 146 1.43 0.20 27.00
N SER A 147 1.69 -0.07 25.70
CA SER A 147 1.98 -1.44 25.24
C SER A 147 2.57 -1.55 23.82
N SER A 148 3.34 -2.62 23.58
CA SER A 148 3.81 -3.00 22.24
C SER A 148 2.85 -3.98 21.56
N HIS A 149 2.58 -3.84 20.27
CA HIS A 149 1.73 -4.73 19.48
C HIS A 149 2.48 -5.26 18.28
N SER A 150 2.45 -6.56 18.07
CA SER A 150 2.97 -7.16 16.82
C SER A 150 1.89 -7.10 15.76
N VAL A 151 2.28 -6.73 14.55
CA VAL A 151 1.43 -6.76 13.36
C VAL A 151 2.17 -7.47 12.24
N ALA A 152 1.42 -8.05 11.31
CA ALA A 152 1.94 -8.79 10.16
C ALA A 152 1.27 -8.26 8.89
N LEU A 153 2.07 -8.00 7.85
CA LEU A 153 1.63 -7.59 6.52
C LEU A 153 2.24 -8.52 5.47
N PHE A 154 1.65 -8.59 4.29
CA PHE A 154 2.17 -9.32 3.13
C PHE A 154 2.54 -8.32 2.03
N PRO A 155 3.80 -7.83 1.98
CA PRO A 155 4.19 -6.70 1.12
C PRO A 155 3.96 -6.92 -0.38
N THR A 156 3.98 -8.17 -0.86
CA THR A 156 3.79 -8.50 -2.28
C THR A 156 2.33 -8.79 -2.63
N ARG A 157 1.42 -8.85 -1.64
CA ARG A 157 -0.03 -9.08 -1.86
C ARG A 157 -0.91 -7.95 -1.39
N ASP A 158 -0.61 -7.40 -0.23
CA ASP A 158 -1.41 -6.38 0.44
C ASP A 158 -1.20 -5.00 -0.20
N LEU A 159 -2.24 -4.17 -0.14
CA LEU A 159 -2.17 -2.76 -0.54
C LEU A 159 -1.69 -1.91 0.63
N ILE A 160 -0.61 -1.17 0.43
CA ILE A 160 -0.12 -0.18 1.38
C ILE A 160 -0.65 1.20 0.97
N ALA A 161 -1.74 1.64 1.60
CA ALA A 161 -2.34 2.95 1.38
C ALA A 161 -1.69 4.01 2.29
N LEU A 162 -1.22 5.09 1.70
CA LEU A 162 -0.43 6.11 2.38
C LEU A 162 -1.19 7.44 2.40
N GLN A 163 -1.39 7.97 3.60
CA GLN A 163 -1.97 9.29 3.81
C GLN A 163 -0.86 10.33 3.88
N LEU A 164 -0.92 11.28 2.95
CA LEU A 164 0.09 12.31 2.76
C LEU A 164 -0.49 13.64 3.28
N ASN A 165 -0.09 14.03 4.49
CA ASN A 165 -0.59 15.22 5.17
C ASN A 165 0.03 16.50 4.60
N GLY A 166 -0.17 16.75 3.30
CA GLY A 166 0.26 17.95 2.59
C GLY A 166 1.77 18.09 2.39
N ASN A 167 2.58 17.07 2.71
CA ASN A 167 4.03 17.09 2.51
C ASN A 167 4.52 15.83 1.79
N TYR A 168 4.42 15.87 0.47
CA TYR A 168 4.83 14.78 -0.42
C TYR A 168 6.36 14.61 -0.49
N ARG A 169 7.13 15.67 -0.15
CA ARG A 169 8.61 15.72 -0.22
C ARG A 169 9.33 14.65 0.60
N ARG A 170 8.67 14.09 1.62
CA ARG A 170 9.28 13.09 2.52
C ARG A 170 8.85 11.64 2.19
N PHE A 171 8.15 11.42 1.08
CA PHE A 171 7.58 10.13 0.68
C PHE A 171 8.58 9.11 0.13
N MET A 172 9.69 9.55 -0.46
CA MET A 172 10.62 8.68 -1.19
C MET A 172 11.50 7.82 -0.27
N VAL A 173 11.93 8.38 0.86
CA VAL A 173 12.84 7.71 1.79
C VAL A 173 12.18 6.55 2.56
N PRO A 174 10.88 6.60 2.93
CA PRO A 174 10.20 5.52 3.62
C PRO A 174 10.13 4.25 2.78
N LEU A 175 9.55 4.21 1.57
CA LEU A 175 9.10 2.94 0.95
C LEU A 175 10.12 1.78 0.94
N PRO A 176 11.39 1.97 0.50
CA PRO A 176 12.43 0.92 0.56
C PRO A 176 13.02 0.71 1.98
N ARG A 177 12.81 1.68 2.89
CA ARG A 177 13.22 1.67 4.29
C ARG A 177 12.09 1.32 5.26
N LEU A 178 10.85 1.14 4.78
CA LEU A 178 9.73 0.69 5.57
C LEU A 178 10.12 -0.66 6.14
N CYS A 179 9.65 -0.92 7.35
CA CYS A 179 9.83 -2.22 8.01
C CYS A 179 9.18 -3.38 7.23
N PHE A 180 8.64 -3.13 6.03
CA PHE A 180 8.02 -4.07 5.11
C PHE A 180 9.04 -4.89 4.31
N ARG A 181 10.33 -4.83 4.63
CA ARG A 181 11.36 -5.66 3.98
C ARG A 181 11.04 -7.15 4.16
N SER A 182 10.52 -7.79 3.11
CA SER A 182 10.67 -9.24 2.95
C SER A 182 12.15 -9.51 2.67
N ARG A 183 12.90 -9.92 3.70
CA ARG A 183 14.37 -10.06 3.63
C ARG A 183 14.84 -11.30 2.84
N LYS A 184 13.96 -11.89 2.02
CA LYS A 184 14.25 -13.05 1.19
C LYS A 184 15.36 -12.76 0.18
N ASP A 185 15.51 -11.51 -0.28
CA ASP A 185 16.46 -11.15 -1.35
C ASP A 185 17.27 -9.85 -1.12
N ASP A 186 17.37 -9.28 0.09
CA ASP A 186 17.87 -7.91 0.33
C ASP A 186 17.11 -6.78 -0.38
N HIS A 187 16.08 -7.13 -1.15
CA HIS A 187 15.21 -6.19 -1.81
C HIS A 187 13.87 -6.09 -1.06
N ALA A 188 13.54 -4.86 -0.70
CA ALA A 188 12.30 -4.52 0.00
C ALA A 188 11.20 -4.27 -1.03
N TYR A 189 10.57 -5.32 -1.57
CA TYR A 189 9.52 -5.11 -2.55
C TYR A 189 8.15 -5.02 -1.88
N ILE A 190 7.51 -3.88 -2.05
CA ILE A 190 6.06 -3.71 -1.90
C ILE A 190 5.51 -3.74 -3.31
N ASP A 191 4.56 -4.62 -3.61
CA ASP A 191 4.03 -4.73 -4.98
C ASP A 191 2.94 -3.71 -5.26
N HIS A 192 2.28 -3.22 -4.21
CA HIS A 192 1.10 -2.36 -4.31
C HIS A 192 1.14 -1.25 -3.26
N ALA A 193 1.39 -0.03 -3.72
CA ALA A 193 1.30 1.19 -2.91
C ALA A 193 0.15 2.05 -3.43
N ALA A 194 -0.61 2.68 -2.55
CA ALA A 194 -1.69 3.59 -2.91
C ALA A 194 -1.54 4.96 -2.27
N ILE A 195 -1.96 5.99 -3.01
CA ILE A 195 -2.18 7.35 -2.49
C ILE A 195 -3.56 7.85 -2.92
N GLU A 196 -4.09 8.82 -2.19
CA GLU A 196 -5.33 9.49 -2.57
C GLU A 196 -5.07 10.51 -3.68
N PHE A 197 -5.93 10.53 -4.70
CA PHE A 197 -5.89 11.52 -5.77
C PHE A 197 -6.53 12.82 -5.27
N ASP A 198 -5.81 13.94 -5.37
CA ASP A 198 -6.36 15.27 -5.08
C ASP A 198 -7.00 15.85 -6.35
N PRO A 199 -8.31 16.15 -6.36
CA PRO A 199 -8.99 16.74 -7.50
C PRO A 199 -8.47 18.11 -7.96
N SER A 200 -7.68 18.80 -7.14
CA SER A 200 -7.03 20.06 -7.53
C SER A 200 -5.84 19.85 -8.47
N TRP A 201 -5.27 18.65 -8.49
CA TRP A 201 -4.20 18.30 -9.42
C TRP A 201 -4.70 18.26 -10.85
N ASN A 202 -3.93 18.87 -11.75
CA ASN A 202 -4.30 18.91 -13.15
C ASN A 202 -3.09 18.76 -14.08
N VAL A 203 -3.37 18.33 -15.30
CA VAL A 203 -2.36 18.02 -16.32
C VAL A 203 -1.54 19.24 -16.69
N ASN A 204 -2.17 20.42 -16.83
CA ASN A 204 -1.50 21.64 -17.28
C ASN A 204 -0.40 22.09 -16.30
N GLU A 205 -0.68 22.01 -14.99
CA GLU A 205 0.30 22.33 -13.96
C GLU A 205 1.41 21.29 -13.89
N LEU A 206 1.09 20.00 -14.05
CA LEU A 206 2.09 18.94 -14.07
C LEU A 206 3.04 19.06 -15.29
N GLU A 207 2.51 19.41 -16.46
CA GLU A 207 3.33 19.75 -17.63
C GLU A 207 4.16 21.03 -17.42
N GLN A 208 3.61 22.01 -16.70
CA GLN A 208 4.36 23.20 -16.34
C GLN A 208 5.54 22.86 -15.42
N TYR A 209 5.35 21.97 -14.46
CA TYR A 209 6.43 21.43 -13.62
C TYR A 209 7.53 20.83 -14.51
N GLN A 210 7.18 19.99 -15.47
CA GLN A 210 8.17 19.39 -16.37
C GLN A 210 8.94 20.44 -17.18
N ARG A 211 8.25 21.46 -17.71
CA ARG A 211 8.90 22.58 -18.42
C ARG A 211 9.86 23.37 -17.52
N GLU A 212 9.58 23.48 -16.22
CA GLU A 212 10.50 24.11 -15.26
C GLU A 212 11.74 23.26 -15.00
N VAL A 213 11.58 21.95 -14.83
CA VAL A 213 12.69 20.99 -14.66
C VAL A 213 13.62 21.01 -15.87
N GLU A 214 13.07 21.05 -17.08
CA GLU A 214 13.84 21.14 -18.33
C GLU A 214 14.51 22.51 -18.55
N GLY A 215 14.29 23.49 -17.65
CA GLY A 215 14.83 24.84 -17.79
C GLY A 215 14.14 25.69 -18.85
N GLY A 216 12.96 25.27 -19.33
CA GLY A 216 12.17 25.96 -20.35
C GLY A 216 11.53 27.26 -19.88
N ILE A 217 11.34 27.45 -18.57
CA ILE A 217 10.68 28.66 -18.02
C ILE A 217 11.70 29.74 -17.64
N ARG A 218 11.69 30.84 -18.41
CA ARG A 218 12.58 31.99 -18.20
C ARG A 218 12.01 33.10 -17.32
N ARG A 219 10.68 33.21 -17.19
CA ARG A 219 10.01 34.30 -16.44
C ARG A 219 9.53 33.81 -15.08
N ARG A 220 9.75 34.61 -14.04
CA ARG A 220 9.40 34.28 -12.65
C ARG A 220 7.89 34.17 -12.40
N GLU A 221 7.08 34.91 -13.16
CA GLU A 221 5.61 34.93 -13.05
C GLU A 221 4.94 33.67 -13.61
N ASN A 222 5.65 32.90 -14.44
CA ASN A 222 5.15 31.66 -15.03
C ASN A 222 5.65 30.43 -14.25
N ARG A 223 6.11 30.61 -13.02
CA ARG A 223 6.54 29.50 -12.16
C ARG A 223 5.37 28.99 -11.36
N LEU A 224 5.31 27.69 -11.16
CA LEU A 224 4.40 27.06 -10.22
C LEU A 224 4.60 27.62 -8.82
N ASP A 225 3.51 27.60 -8.05
CA ASP A 225 3.62 27.82 -6.62
C ASP A 225 4.64 26.82 -6.03
N PRO A 226 5.56 27.26 -5.16
CA PRO A 226 6.58 26.37 -4.61
C PRO A 226 6.04 25.10 -3.95
N LYS A 227 4.85 25.13 -3.34
CA LYS A 227 4.25 23.94 -2.73
C LYS A 227 3.73 22.97 -3.78
N LEU A 228 3.15 23.49 -4.87
CA LEU A 228 2.71 22.66 -6.00
C LEU A 228 3.90 22.05 -6.72
N TYR A 229 4.96 22.83 -6.95
CA TYR A 229 6.22 22.32 -7.49
C TYR A 229 6.73 21.15 -6.65
N ASP A 230 6.87 21.37 -5.33
CA ASP A 230 7.33 20.33 -4.40
C ASP A 230 6.42 19.09 -4.41
N THR A 231 5.11 19.27 -4.60
CA THR A 231 4.14 18.17 -4.70
C THR A 231 4.35 17.34 -5.96
N TYR A 232 4.42 17.97 -7.13
CA TYR A 232 4.62 17.27 -8.40
C TYR A 232 6.00 16.62 -8.48
N ASP A 233 7.04 17.29 -7.98
CA ASP A 233 8.39 16.75 -7.83
C ASP A 233 8.37 15.42 -7.06
N SER A 234 7.66 15.43 -5.92
CA SER A 234 7.54 14.24 -5.08
C SER A 234 6.73 13.12 -5.72
N LEU A 235 5.67 13.44 -6.47
CA LEU A 235 4.84 12.44 -7.17
C LEU A 235 5.63 11.78 -8.30
N VAL A 236 6.39 12.58 -9.06
CA VAL A 236 7.24 12.08 -10.15
C VAL A 236 8.35 11.20 -9.60
N ASP A 237 9.05 11.67 -8.58
CA ASP A 237 10.11 10.90 -7.95
C ASP A 237 9.59 9.62 -7.28
N MET A 238 8.45 9.68 -6.57
CA MET A 238 7.76 8.50 -6.06
C MET A 238 7.51 7.47 -7.16
N ARG A 239 7.02 7.95 -8.31
CA ARG A 239 6.74 7.07 -9.43
C ARG A 239 8.01 6.42 -9.97
N ARG A 240 9.09 7.19 -10.13
CA ARG A 240 10.42 6.71 -10.56
C ARG A 240 10.98 5.65 -9.64
N ASP A 241 10.94 5.88 -8.33
CA ASP A 241 11.41 4.90 -7.35
C ASP A 241 10.61 3.60 -7.42
N LEU A 242 9.27 3.70 -7.50
CA LEU A 242 8.40 2.53 -7.64
C LEU A 242 8.63 1.78 -8.97
N MET A 243 9.01 2.47 -10.05
CA MET A 243 9.44 1.81 -11.31
C MET A 243 10.64 0.90 -11.07
N LEU A 244 11.68 1.43 -10.42
CA LEU A 244 12.91 0.68 -10.13
C LEU A 244 12.65 -0.51 -9.19
N MET A 245 11.67 -0.38 -8.30
CA MET A 245 11.25 -1.46 -7.40
C MET A 245 10.32 -2.48 -8.07
N GLY A 246 9.83 -2.22 -9.29
CA GLY A 246 8.82 -3.06 -9.93
C GLY A 246 7.46 -3.06 -9.21
N ALA A 247 7.19 -2.02 -8.43
CA ALA A 247 5.97 -1.87 -7.66
C ALA A 247 4.88 -1.14 -8.46
N THR A 248 3.62 -1.38 -8.11
CA THR A 248 2.46 -0.67 -8.69
C THR A 248 2.05 0.50 -7.81
N LEU A 249 2.01 1.70 -8.40
CA LEU A 249 1.44 2.89 -7.79
C LEU A 249 -0.03 3.00 -8.15
N TRP A 250 -0.88 2.95 -7.13
CA TRP A 250 -2.31 3.09 -7.26
C TRP A 250 -2.77 4.46 -6.80
N PHE A 251 -3.69 5.07 -7.54
CA PHE A 251 -4.37 6.28 -7.11
C PHE A 251 -5.82 5.95 -6.77
N SER A 252 -6.25 6.32 -5.57
CA SER A 252 -7.65 6.21 -5.15
C SER A 252 -8.33 7.54 -5.39
N ASP A 253 -9.31 7.60 -6.29
CA ASP A 253 -10.17 8.76 -6.47
C ASP A 253 -11.56 8.42 -5.92
N GLY A 254 -12.00 9.18 -4.93
CA GLY A 254 -13.28 8.93 -4.27
C GLY A 254 -14.52 9.10 -5.14
N ARG A 255 -14.37 9.70 -6.33
CA ARG A 255 -15.41 9.94 -7.33
C ARG A 255 -15.45 8.87 -8.42
N LEU A 256 -14.47 7.97 -8.45
CA LEU A 256 -14.38 6.89 -9.44
C LEU A 256 -15.23 5.69 -8.99
N SER A 257 -16.12 5.24 -9.87
CA SER A 257 -16.94 4.05 -9.66
C SER A 257 -16.68 3.01 -10.74
N ARG A 258 -17.04 1.74 -10.47
CA ARG A 258 -17.07 0.70 -11.51
C ARG A 258 -18.33 0.86 -12.35
N LYS A 259 -18.21 0.63 -13.66
CA LYS A 259 -19.38 0.66 -14.54
C LYS A 259 -20.37 -0.44 -14.19
N ALA A 260 -21.67 -0.12 -14.15
CA ALA A 260 -22.72 -1.07 -13.80
C ALA A 260 -22.72 -2.35 -14.68
N ALA A 261 -22.42 -2.23 -15.98
CA ALA A 261 -22.30 -3.37 -16.90
C ALA A 261 -21.19 -4.37 -16.52
N VAL A 262 -20.20 -3.94 -15.75
CA VAL A 262 -19.09 -4.77 -15.23
C VAL A 262 -19.47 -5.40 -13.88
N VAL A 263 -20.55 -4.95 -13.23
CA VAL A 263 -21.02 -5.40 -11.91
C VAL A 263 -22.15 -6.43 -12.03
N ASP A 264 -23.11 -6.22 -12.94
CA ASP A 264 -24.33 -7.04 -13.04
C ASP A 264 -24.15 -8.36 -13.82
N GLU A 265 -23.19 -8.42 -14.72
CA GLU A 265 -22.82 -9.66 -15.37
C GLU A 265 -21.66 -10.26 -14.60
N GLY A 266 -21.79 -11.53 -14.19
CA GLY A 266 -20.63 -12.42 -14.09
C GLY A 266 -20.02 -12.58 -15.48
N CYS A 267 -19.49 -11.48 -16.04
CA CYS A 267 -19.20 -11.30 -17.45
C CYS A 267 -18.09 -12.29 -17.81
N THR A 268 -18.51 -13.30 -18.56
CA THR A 268 -17.74 -14.48 -18.95
C THR A 268 -17.24 -14.36 -20.39
N ASP A 269 -17.62 -13.30 -21.12
CA ASP A 269 -17.39 -13.15 -22.56
C ASP A 269 -16.29 -12.14 -22.95
N LEU A 270 -15.60 -11.50 -22.01
CA LEU A 270 -14.42 -10.67 -22.30
C LEU A 270 -13.14 -11.52 -22.45
N GLY A 271 -13.15 -12.51 -23.35
CA GLY A 271 -11.98 -13.29 -23.75
C GLY A 271 -11.14 -13.85 -22.58
N PRO A 272 -9.87 -14.24 -22.80
CA PRO A 272 -8.95 -14.43 -21.70
C PRO A 272 -8.72 -13.06 -21.05
N ARG A 273 -9.46 -12.78 -19.98
CA ARG A 273 -9.35 -11.56 -19.14
C ARG A 273 -7.88 -11.14 -19.02
N PRO A 274 -7.51 -9.85 -19.06
CA PRO A 274 -6.29 -9.44 -18.41
C PRO A 274 -6.42 -9.90 -16.95
N SER A 275 -5.58 -10.87 -16.58
CA SER A 275 -5.72 -11.76 -15.43
C SER A 275 -5.49 -11.08 -14.07
N ALA A 276 -5.77 -9.78 -13.92
CA ALA A 276 -5.52 -9.10 -12.65
C ALA A 276 -6.36 -7.83 -12.48
N GLN A 277 -7.68 -7.97 -12.30
CA GLN A 277 -8.36 -7.02 -11.42
C GLN A 277 -7.84 -7.32 -10.01
N PHE A 278 -7.01 -6.43 -9.47
CA PHE A 278 -6.49 -6.62 -8.11
C PHE A 278 -7.61 -6.25 -7.15
N VAL A 279 -8.15 -7.23 -6.43
CA VAL A 279 -9.15 -6.97 -5.39
C VAL A 279 -8.41 -6.89 -4.07
N PHE A 280 -8.50 -5.74 -3.41
CA PHE A 280 -7.99 -5.54 -2.06
C PHE A 280 -9.15 -5.31 -1.11
N GLU A 281 -9.17 -6.09 -0.04
CA GLU A 281 -10.25 -6.11 0.95
C GLU A 281 -9.84 -5.25 2.14
N GLY A 282 -10.44 -4.07 2.21
CA GLY A 282 -10.39 -3.20 3.38
C GLY A 282 -11.46 -3.56 4.39
N GLN A 283 -11.47 -2.86 5.53
CA GLN A 283 -12.46 -3.09 6.57
C GLN A 283 -13.86 -2.59 6.22
N ASP A 284 -13.95 -1.44 5.56
CA ASP A 284 -15.21 -0.76 5.22
C ASP A 284 -15.43 -0.65 3.69
N TYR A 285 -14.40 -0.97 2.91
CA TYR A 285 -14.41 -0.85 1.45
C TYR A 285 -13.68 -2.01 0.79
N THR A 286 -14.15 -2.41 -0.38
CA THR A 286 -13.39 -3.22 -1.35
C THR A 286 -12.79 -2.29 -2.39
N TYR A 287 -11.49 -2.47 -2.66
CA TYR A 287 -10.77 -1.71 -3.66
C TYR A 287 -10.50 -2.59 -4.87
N PHE A 288 -10.89 -2.09 -6.04
CA PHE A 288 -10.67 -2.73 -7.31
C PHE A 288 -9.58 -1.99 -8.08
N GLY A 289 -8.38 -2.56 -8.10
CA GLY A 289 -7.24 -2.08 -8.84
C GLY A 289 -7.42 -2.34 -10.33
N MET A 290 -7.48 -1.25 -11.09
CA MET A 290 -7.59 -1.22 -12.54
C MET A 290 -6.28 -0.74 -13.15
N PRO A 291 -5.53 -1.62 -13.84
CA PRO A 291 -4.35 -1.21 -14.59
C PRO A 291 -4.71 -0.12 -15.60
N TYR A 292 -3.79 0.83 -15.81
CA TYR A 292 -3.99 2.00 -16.66
C TYR A 292 -4.73 1.72 -18.00
N HIS A 293 -4.32 0.68 -18.73
CA HIS A 293 -4.87 0.34 -20.05
C HIS A 293 -6.33 -0.16 -20.03
N SER A 294 -6.87 -0.53 -18.86
CA SER A 294 -8.23 -1.06 -18.72
C SER A 294 -9.18 -0.08 -18.01
N ILE A 295 -8.69 1.07 -17.53
CA ILE A 295 -9.46 2.00 -16.70
C ILE A 295 -10.72 2.48 -17.42
N MET A 296 -10.57 2.93 -18.67
CA MET A 296 -11.67 3.53 -19.43
C MET A 296 -12.77 2.52 -19.78
N ASP A 297 -12.46 1.23 -19.78
CA ASP A 297 -13.43 0.17 -20.04
C ASP A 297 -14.18 -0.25 -18.78
N LEU A 298 -13.51 -0.21 -17.63
CA LEU A 298 -14.00 -0.81 -16.37
C LEU A 298 -14.57 0.19 -15.36
N CYS A 299 -14.15 1.45 -15.44
CA CYS A 299 -14.55 2.50 -14.52
C CYS A 299 -15.21 3.67 -15.23
N GLU A 300 -16.02 4.40 -14.49
CA GLU A 300 -16.59 5.66 -14.94
C GLU A 300 -16.54 6.71 -13.83
N TYR A 301 -16.57 7.95 -14.28
CA TYR A 301 -16.82 9.10 -13.43
C TYR A 301 -18.27 9.53 -13.64
N ASP A 302 -18.89 10.05 -12.59
CA ASP A 302 -20.17 10.75 -12.71
C ASP A 302 -20.05 11.86 -13.78
N GLU A 303 -21.14 12.11 -14.51
CA GLU A 303 -21.17 13.04 -15.67
C GLU A 303 -20.61 14.44 -15.34
N GLU A 304 -20.70 14.89 -14.08
CA GLU A 304 -20.19 16.18 -13.61
C GLU A 304 -18.65 16.27 -13.57
N VAL A 305 -17.96 15.12 -13.57
CA VAL A 305 -16.48 15.02 -13.44
C VAL A 305 -15.83 14.67 -14.80
N LYS A 306 -16.62 14.52 -15.87
CA LYS A 306 -16.11 14.27 -17.22
C LYS A 306 -15.48 15.54 -17.82
N GLY A 307 -14.18 15.71 -17.57
CA GLY A 307 -13.34 16.74 -18.18
C GLY A 307 -11.89 16.29 -18.32
N GLU A 308 -11.04 17.17 -18.84
CA GLU A 308 -9.59 16.95 -19.03
C GLU A 308 -8.81 16.81 -17.70
N ASN A 309 -9.42 17.19 -16.57
CA ASN A 309 -8.85 17.12 -15.23
C ASN A 309 -9.38 15.91 -14.43
N ASN A 310 -9.41 14.74 -15.05
CA ASN A 310 -9.69 13.49 -14.36
C ASN A 310 -8.38 12.77 -13.99
N ALA A 311 -8.43 11.83 -13.04
CA ALA A 311 -7.25 11.14 -12.57
C ALA A 311 -6.59 10.29 -13.68
N VAL A 312 -7.35 9.83 -14.68
CA VAL A 312 -6.80 9.03 -15.79
C VAL A 312 -5.81 9.86 -16.61
N CYS A 313 -6.21 11.07 -17.00
CA CYS A 313 -5.35 11.98 -17.76
C CYS A 313 -4.12 12.37 -16.93
N PHE A 314 -4.32 12.73 -15.67
CA PHE A 314 -3.22 13.07 -14.76
C PHE A 314 -2.20 11.94 -14.63
N LEU A 315 -2.66 10.71 -14.43
CA LEU A 315 -1.79 9.53 -14.29
C LEU A 315 -1.00 9.25 -15.56
N SER A 316 -1.62 9.41 -16.72
CA SER A 316 -0.95 9.27 -18.01
C SER A 316 0.23 10.23 -18.13
N THR A 317 0.01 11.50 -17.80
CA THR A 317 1.04 12.54 -17.87
C THR A 317 2.12 12.32 -16.82
N LEU A 318 1.75 11.88 -15.61
CA LEU A 318 2.70 11.54 -14.54
C LEU A 318 3.63 10.39 -14.95
N GLU A 319 3.07 9.34 -15.56
CA GLU A 319 3.84 8.20 -16.06
C GLU A 319 4.85 8.64 -17.13
N GLU A 320 4.40 9.45 -18.09
CA GLU A 320 5.23 9.93 -19.19
C GLU A 320 6.39 10.80 -18.67
N ILE A 321 6.11 11.73 -17.77
CA ILE A 321 7.13 12.61 -17.17
C ILE A 321 8.14 11.79 -16.37
N ALA A 322 7.68 10.84 -15.55
CA ALA A 322 8.56 9.99 -14.76
C ALA A 322 9.50 9.15 -15.65
N LEU A 323 8.97 8.58 -16.75
CA LEU A 323 9.78 7.83 -17.72
C LEU A 323 10.83 8.72 -18.40
N LYS A 324 10.44 9.92 -18.83
CA LYS A 324 11.35 10.89 -19.47
C LYS A 324 12.49 11.30 -18.53
N GLN A 325 12.16 11.62 -17.28
CA GLN A 325 13.18 11.98 -16.29
C GLN A 325 14.12 10.82 -15.95
N GLU A 326 13.60 9.57 -15.88
CA GLU A 326 14.45 8.40 -15.65
C GLU A 326 15.36 8.10 -16.85
N ALA A 327 14.84 8.18 -18.07
CA ALA A 327 15.64 8.07 -19.30
C ALA A 327 16.78 9.11 -19.31
N ALA A 328 16.46 10.37 -18.98
CA ALA A 328 17.45 11.44 -18.87
C ALA A 328 18.50 11.16 -17.78
N ALA A 329 18.09 10.65 -16.61
CA ALA A 329 19.00 10.27 -15.52
C ALA A 329 19.99 9.18 -15.96
N TRP A 330 19.55 8.25 -16.80
CA TRP A 330 20.38 7.18 -17.38
C TRP A 330 21.16 7.62 -18.63
N ARG A 331 21.04 8.88 -19.04
CA ARG A 331 21.64 9.46 -20.26
C ARG A 331 21.23 8.72 -21.53
N LEU A 332 20.00 8.22 -21.54
CA LEU A 332 19.37 7.58 -22.68
C LEU A 332 18.72 8.63 -23.60
N ASP A 333 18.43 8.25 -24.83
CA ASP A 333 17.61 9.08 -25.72
C ASP A 333 16.18 9.14 -25.14
N VAL A 334 15.75 10.33 -24.73
CA VAL A 334 14.50 10.50 -23.99
C VAL A 334 13.29 10.04 -24.81
N ASP A 335 13.29 10.19 -26.13
CA ASP A 335 12.15 9.84 -26.97
C ASP A 335 12.20 8.37 -27.39
N GLU A 336 13.38 7.85 -27.79
CA GLU A 336 13.50 6.47 -28.26
C GLU A 336 13.54 5.45 -27.10
N ASP A 337 14.20 5.79 -26.00
CA ASP A 337 14.45 4.85 -24.92
C ASP A 337 13.38 4.90 -23.82
N ALA A 338 12.57 5.97 -23.72
CA ALA A 338 11.41 5.98 -22.81
C ALA A 338 10.39 4.90 -23.19
N GLU A 339 10.11 4.69 -24.48
CA GLU A 339 9.21 3.61 -24.93
C GLU A 339 9.82 2.21 -24.74
N LYS A 340 11.15 2.09 -24.85
CA LYS A 340 11.86 0.84 -24.49
C LYS A 340 11.78 0.58 -22.99
N LEU A 341 11.99 1.59 -22.15
CA LEU A 341 11.84 1.50 -20.69
C LEU A 341 10.40 1.10 -20.32
N ARG A 342 9.41 1.74 -20.95
CA ARG A 342 7.99 1.41 -20.79
C ARG A 342 7.70 -0.04 -21.13
N SER A 343 8.26 -0.54 -22.23
CA SER A 343 8.11 -1.95 -22.66
C SER A 343 8.81 -2.94 -21.73
N SER A 344 9.94 -2.53 -21.13
CA SER A 344 10.76 -3.38 -20.27
C SER A 344 10.20 -3.48 -18.84
N ILE A 345 9.72 -2.36 -18.31
CA ILE A 345 9.27 -2.22 -16.91
C ILE A 345 7.75 -2.47 -16.80
N GLY A 346 7.01 -2.23 -17.88
CA GLY A 346 5.56 -2.25 -17.93
C GLY A 346 4.93 -1.01 -17.26
N THR A 347 3.69 -0.69 -17.65
CA THR A 347 2.92 0.35 -16.95
C THR A 347 2.45 -0.19 -15.60
N LYS A 348 3.08 0.28 -14.52
CA LYS A 348 2.74 -0.09 -13.14
C LYS A 348 2.12 1.08 -12.39
N VAL A 349 1.17 1.74 -13.05
CA VAL A 349 0.28 2.74 -12.48
C VAL A 349 -1.15 2.34 -12.76
N GLY A 350 -2.05 2.59 -11.82
CA GLY A 350 -3.46 2.30 -11.98
C GLY A 350 -4.35 3.12 -11.05
N LEU A 351 -5.65 2.96 -11.24
CA LEU A 351 -6.66 3.53 -10.36
C LEU A 351 -7.28 2.47 -9.46
N LEU A 352 -7.73 2.89 -8.29
CA LEU A 352 -8.55 2.09 -7.39
C LEU A 352 -9.96 2.65 -7.39
N ALA A 353 -10.92 1.86 -7.88
CA ALA A 353 -12.32 2.10 -7.59
C ALA A 353 -12.63 1.53 -6.21
N ARG A 354 -13.29 2.33 -5.35
CA ARG A 354 -13.70 1.91 -4.01
C ARG A 354 -15.20 1.63 -3.98
N GLU A 355 -15.58 0.49 -3.41
CA GLU A 355 -16.99 0.14 -3.18
C GLU A 355 -17.20 -0.12 -1.68
N PRO A 356 -18.24 0.45 -1.05
CA PRO A 356 -18.57 0.14 0.33
C PRO A 356 -18.98 -1.33 0.48
N LEU A 357 -18.60 -1.96 1.59
CA LEU A 357 -18.93 -3.35 1.92
C LEU A 357 -20.37 -3.56 2.41
#